data_AF-A0A9P5TAB3-F1
#
_entry.id   AF-A0A9P5TAB3-F1
#
_cell.length_a   1.000
_cell.length_b   1.000
_cell.length_c   1.000
_cell.angle_alpha   90.00
_cell.angle_beta   90.00
_cell.angle_gamma   90.00
#
_symmetry.space_group_name_H-M   'P 1'
#
loop_
_entity.id
_entity.type
_entity.pdbx_description
1 polymer ?
#
loop_
_entity_poly.entity_id
_entity_poly.type
_entity_poly.pdbx_seq_one_letter_code
_entity_poly.pdbx_strand_id
1 'polypeptide(L)'
;MGEPTYLTDIPSVQADHPQLPAVLGLHILDEDIVAGEVIEPRNLVHARSVAKTLKAIKVAGNYPQITEEIVESSKLRAKAVEAAHCMAKYGPVNLQAINFQFAQINERLDGINGHLCGIDNRLDNMDASIVRLTAETCNSRAITHNQARVGKKYRPLQKTIAGHGLALAQACAHDDNLDLAAPVPVPNIGATPPGFVARLQNYRHAEIYEMIIFYNDNFGIVPGDTSLDKRVDKFRKFLTM
;
A
#
# COMPACT_ATOMS: atom_id res chain seq x y z
N MET A 1 2.85 -34.56 -28.47
CA MET A 1 1.80 -33.71 -27.88
C MET A 1 0.63 -34.64 -27.59
N GLY A 2 0.06 -34.59 -26.37
CA GLY A 2 -1.14 -35.37 -26.07
C GLY A 2 -2.29 -34.96 -27.00
N GLU A 3 -3.19 -35.89 -27.28
CA GLU A 3 -4.41 -35.58 -28.04
C GLU A 3 -5.25 -34.57 -27.24
N PRO A 4 -5.89 -33.58 -27.90
CA PRO A 4 -6.72 -32.62 -27.20
C PRO A 4 -7.95 -33.31 -26.63
N THR A 5 -8.28 -33.01 -25.38
CA THR A 5 -9.40 -33.62 -24.65
C THR A 5 -10.42 -32.58 -24.21
N TYR A 6 -11.66 -33.01 -23.94
CA TYR A 6 -12.70 -32.13 -23.39
C TYR A 6 -12.33 -31.66 -21.98
N LEU A 7 -12.46 -30.36 -21.70
CA LEU A 7 -12.10 -29.77 -20.39
C LEU A 7 -13.20 -29.93 -19.33
N THR A 8 -14.43 -30.14 -19.75
CA THR A 8 -15.61 -30.23 -18.88
C THR A 8 -16.57 -31.29 -19.43
N ASP A 9 -17.36 -31.89 -18.55
CA ASP A 9 -18.44 -32.79 -18.95
C ASP A 9 -19.47 -32.04 -19.80
N ILE A 10 -19.94 -32.69 -20.88
CA ILE A 10 -21.03 -32.21 -21.71
C ILE A 10 -22.13 -33.29 -21.68
N PRO A 11 -23.14 -33.13 -20.82
CA PRO A 11 -24.20 -34.13 -20.66
C PRO A 11 -24.95 -34.34 -21.98
N SER A 12 -25.46 -35.53 -22.16
CA SER A 12 -26.38 -35.89 -23.23
C SER A 12 -27.72 -35.19 -23.06
N VAL A 13 -28.49 -35.09 -24.15
CA VAL A 13 -29.81 -34.44 -24.07
C VAL A 13 -30.77 -35.27 -23.20
N GLN A 14 -30.62 -36.59 -23.18
CA GLN A 14 -31.38 -37.48 -22.30
C GLN A 14 -31.04 -37.27 -20.81
N ALA A 15 -29.77 -37.02 -20.49
CA ALA A 15 -29.35 -36.74 -19.11
C ALA A 15 -29.96 -35.44 -18.59
N ASP A 16 -29.99 -34.38 -19.41
CA ASP A 16 -30.63 -33.10 -19.06
C ASP A 16 -32.17 -33.18 -19.04
N HIS A 17 -32.76 -34.08 -19.83
CA HIS A 17 -34.22 -34.20 -20.02
C HIS A 17 -34.69 -35.66 -19.87
N PRO A 18 -34.70 -36.22 -18.65
CA PRO A 18 -35.01 -37.63 -18.40
C PRO A 18 -36.45 -38.03 -18.77
N GLN A 19 -37.35 -37.05 -18.92
CA GLN A 19 -38.74 -37.23 -19.36
C GLN A 19 -38.86 -37.63 -20.85
N LEU A 20 -37.78 -37.59 -21.62
CA LEU A 20 -37.78 -38.00 -23.02
C LEU A 20 -38.03 -39.52 -23.14
N PRO A 21 -38.96 -39.96 -24.01
CA PRO A 21 -39.26 -41.37 -24.18
C PRO A 21 -38.02 -42.16 -24.60
N ALA A 22 -37.81 -43.32 -23.96
CA ALA A 22 -36.71 -44.23 -24.28
C ALA A 22 -36.68 -44.66 -25.76
N VAL A 23 -37.82 -44.64 -26.45
CA VAL A 23 -37.90 -44.94 -27.89
C VAL A 23 -37.15 -43.91 -28.75
N LEU A 24 -36.99 -42.67 -28.25
CA LEU A 24 -36.14 -41.65 -28.86
C LEU A 24 -34.67 -41.83 -28.45
N GLY A 25 -34.41 -42.46 -27.30
CA GLY A 25 -33.08 -42.87 -26.85
C GLY A 25 -32.40 -43.85 -27.79
N LEU A 26 -33.18 -44.71 -28.49
CA LEU A 26 -32.68 -45.56 -29.58
C LEU A 26 -32.08 -44.75 -30.77
N HIS A 27 -32.33 -43.44 -30.80
CA HIS A 27 -31.77 -42.49 -31.76
C HIS A 27 -30.68 -41.60 -31.17
N ILE A 28 -29.88 -42.13 -30.23
CA ILE A 28 -28.58 -41.58 -29.84
C ILE A 28 -28.73 -40.28 -29.01
N LEU A 29 -29.65 -40.27 -28.04
CA LEU A 29 -29.84 -39.11 -27.14
C LEU A 29 -29.03 -39.22 -25.84
N ASP A 30 -28.33 -40.34 -25.64
CA ASP A 30 -27.73 -40.83 -24.40
C ASP A 30 -26.19 -40.77 -24.38
N GLU A 31 -25.55 -40.32 -25.46
CA GLU A 31 -24.09 -40.19 -25.47
C GLU A 31 -23.66 -38.93 -24.70
N ASP A 32 -23.21 -39.11 -23.46
CA ASP A 32 -22.48 -38.11 -22.69
C ASP A 32 -21.06 -37.95 -23.26
N ILE A 33 -20.45 -36.78 -23.05
CA ILE A 33 -19.02 -36.58 -23.30
C ILE A 33 -18.40 -36.22 -21.95
N VAL A 34 -17.48 -37.05 -21.48
CA VAL A 34 -16.83 -36.87 -20.17
C VAL A 34 -15.57 -36.02 -20.32
N ALA A 35 -15.28 -35.19 -19.33
CA ALA A 35 -14.03 -34.46 -19.23
C ALA A 35 -12.83 -35.44 -19.29
N GLY A 36 -11.84 -35.09 -20.11
CA GLY A 36 -10.68 -35.93 -20.37
C GLY A 36 -10.83 -36.90 -21.55
N GLU A 37 -12.02 -37.06 -22.13
CA GLU A 37 -12.19 -37.79 -23.39
C GLU A 37 -11.53 -37.05 -24.56
N VAL A 38 -11.03 -37.80 -25.54
CA VAL A 38 -10.41 -37.24 -26.75
C VAL A 38 -11.44 -36.49 -27.60
N ILE A 39 -11.07 -35.32 -28.08
CA ILE A 39 -11.91 -34.51 -28.97
C ILE A 39 -11.94 -35.15 -30.35
N GLU A 40 -12.98 -35.93 -30.60
CA GLU A 40 -13.19 -36.64 -31.86
C GLU A 40 -14.24 -35.94 -32.75
N PRO A 41 -14.02 -35.83 -34.08
CA PRO A 41 -14.98 -35.25 -35.02
C PRO A 41 -16.38 -35.86 -34.96
N ARG A 42 -16.49 -37.15 -34.58
CA ARG A 42 -17.77 -37.85 -34.46
C ARG A 42 -18.69 -37.21 -33.43
N ASN A 43 -18.17 -36.70 -32.32
CA ASN A 43 -18.97 -36.09 -31.25
C ASN A 43 -19.67 -34.81 -31.73
N LEU A 44 -19.00 -34.02 -32.58
CA LEU A 44 -19.57 -32.80 -33.17
C LEU A 44 -20.66 -33.15 -34.20
N VAL A 45 -20.38 -34.11 -35.08
CA VAL A 45 -21.37 -34.59 -36.06
C VAL A 45 -22.60 -35.14 -35.34
N HIS A 46 -22.37 -35.92 -34.29
CA HIS A 46 -23.41 -36.50 -33.47
C HIS A 46 -24.28 -35.42 -32.80
N ALA A 47 -23.69 -34.49 -32.05
CA ALA A 47 -24.45 -33.43 -31.38
C ALA A 47 -25.27 -32.55 -32.35
N ARG A 48 -24.73 -32.25 -33.54
CA ARG A 48 -25.47 -31.53 -34.60
C ARG A 48 -26.63 -32.35 -35.16
N SER A 49 -26.43 -33.66 -35.34
CA SER A 49 -27.46 -34.58 -35.81
C SER A 49 -28.62 -34.62 -34.82
N VAL A 50 -28.34 -34.76 -33.52
CA VAL A 50 -29.35 -34.75 -32.45
C VAL A 50 -30.16 -33.46 -32.47
N ALA A 51 -29.49 -32.30 -32.51
CA ALA A 51 -30.19 -31.00 -32.54
C ALA A 51 -31.10 -30.84 -33.77
N LYS A 52 -30.64 -31.31 -34.94
CA LYS A 52 -31.43 -31.27 -36.18
C LYS A 52 -32.63 -32.22 -36.11
N THR A 53 -32.44 -33.43 -35.58
CA THR A 53 -33.48 -34.45 -35.43
C THR A 53 -34.56 -34.00 -34.45
N LEU A 54 -34.20 -33.52 -33.26
CA LEU A 54 -35.17 -33.02 -32.28
C LEU A 54 -35.99 -31.84 -32.83
N LYS A 55 -35.35 -30.92 -33.57
CA LYS A 55 -36.06 -29.84 -34.27
C LYS A 55 -37.04 -30.38 -35.31
N ALA A 56 -36.65 -31.38 -36.10
CA ALA A 56 -37.53 -31.99 -37.11
C ALA A 56 -38.73 -32.70 -36.46
N ILE A 57 -38.50 -33.46 -35.39
CA ILE A 57 -39.57 -34.15 -34.66
C ILE A 57 -40.54 -33.13 -34.03
N LYS A 58 -40.02 -32.02 -33.48
CA LYS A 58 -40.84 -30.94 -32.95
C LYS A 58 -41.79 -30.36 -34.01
N VAL A 59 -41.28 -30.09 -35.21
CA VAL A 59 -42.06 -29.56 -36.34
C VAL A 59 -43.12 -30.56 -36.82
N ALA A 60 -42.82 -31.86 -36.81
CA ALA A 60 -43.76 -32.89 -37.21
C ALA A 60 -44.95 -33.06 -36.23
N GLY A 61 -44.82 -32.61 -34.98
CA GLY A 61 -45.91 -32.62 -33.99
C GLY A 61 -46.29 -34.00 -33.42
N ASN A 62 -45.58 -35.06 -33.81
CA ASN A 62 -45.90 -36.44 -33.41
C ASN A 62 -45.57 -36.76 -31.94
N TYR A 63 -44.76 -35.93 -31.26
CA TYR A 63 -44.28 -36.15 -29.90
C TYR A 63 -44.44 -34.86 -29.06
N PRO A 64 -45.59 -34.67 -28.38
CA PRO A 64 -45.88 -33.46 -27.60
C PRO A 64 -44.87 -33.14 -26.51
N GLN A 65 -44.23 -34.18 -25.96
CA GLN A 65 -43.20 -34.10 -24.93
C GLN A 65 -41.89 -33.47 -25.41
N ILE A 66 -41.67 -33.36 -26.73
CA ILE A 66 -40.55 -32.56 -27.25
C ILE A 66 -40.99 -31.10 -27.23
N THR A 67 -40.48 -30.36 -26.25
CA THR A 67 -40.72 -28.92 -26.07
C THR A 67 -39.70 -28.11 -26.87
N GLU A 68 -39.94 -26.80 -27.02
CA GLU A 68 -38.94 -25.90 -27.62
C GLU A 68 -37.68 -25.81 -26.75
N GLU A 69 -37.83 -25.93 -25.43
CA GLU A 69 -36.73 -25.95 -24.47
C GLU A 69 -35.76 -27.11 -24.73
N ILE A 70 -36.27 -28.33 -24.96
CA ILE A 70 -35.43 -29.50 -25.31
C ILE A 70 -34.66 -29.26 -26.61
N VAL A 71 -35.32 -28.66 -27.60
CA VAL A 71 -34.69 -28.30 -28.88
C VAL A 71 -33.59 -27.27 -28.66
N GLU A 72 -33.81 -26.23 -27.86
CA GLU A 72 -32.77 -25.26 -27.50
C GLU A 72 -31.63 -25.87 -26.69
N SER A 73 -31.92 -26.73 -25.72
CA SER A 73 -30.92 -27.48 -24.95
C SER A 73 -30.00 -28.29 -25.86
N SER A 74 -30.56 -28.99 -26.85
CA SER A 74 -29.78 -29.76 -27.83
C SER A 74 -28.90 -28.87 -28.74
N LYS A 75 -29.37 -27.67 -29.11
CA LYS A 75 -28.58 -26.69 -29.86
C LYS A 75 -27.43 -26.13 -29.01
N LEU A 76 -27.69 -25.82 -27.74
CA LEU A 76 -26.66 -25.37 -26.80
C LEU A 76 -25.58 -26.43 -26.61
N ARG A 77 -25.99 -27.70 -26.44
CA ARG A 77 -25.06 -28.84 -26.41
C ARG A 77 -24.20 -28.91 -27.66
N ALA A 78 -24.79 -28.83 -28.86
CA ALA A 78 -24.03 -28.83 -30.10
C ALA A 78 -23.03 -27.67 -30.21
N LYS A 79 -23.42 -26.46 -29.76
CA LYS A 79 -22.53 -25.30 -29.68
C LYS A 79 -21.39 -25.49 -28.68
N ALA A 80 -21.64 -26.14 -27.54
CA ALA A 80 -20.60 -26.43 -26.56
C ALA A 80 -19.54 -27.40 -27.11
N VAL A 81 -19.97 -28.48 -27.78
CA VAL A 81 -19.06 -29.41 -28.48
C VAL A 81 -18.29 -28.69 -29.58
N GLU A 82 -18.96 -27.87 -30.40
CA GLU A 82 -18.30 -27.07 -31.44
C GLU A 82 -17.26 -26.10 -30.88
N ALA A 83 -17.55 -25.43 -29.76
CA ALA A 83 -16.61 -24.55 -29.09
C ALA A 83 -15.36 -25.32 -28.62
N ALA A 84 -15.52 -26.51 -28.04
CA ALA A 84 -14.41 -27.36 -27.62
C ALA A 84 -13.52 -27.76 -28.81
N HIS A 85 -14.13 -28.13 -29.95
CA HIS A 85 -13.40 -28.43 -31.19
C HIS A 85 -12.63 -27.22 -31.74
N CYS A 86 -13.28 -26.05 -31.75
CA CYS A 86 -12.64 -24.82 -32.18
C CYS A 86 -11.46 -24.43 -31.28
N MET A 87 -11.61 -24.56 -29.96
CA MET A 87 -10.53 -24.33 -29.00
C MET A 87 -9.38 -25.30 -29.19
N ALA A 88 -9.65 -26.59 -29.39
CA ALA A 88 -8.62 -27.59 -29.65
C ALA A 88 -7.83 -27.31 -30.94
N LYS A 89 -8.53 -26.90 -32.01
CA LYS A 89 -7.94 -26.73 -33.33
C LYS A 89 -7.25 -25.39 -33.54
N TYR A 90 -7.81 -24.32 -32.99
CA TYR A 90 -7.39 -22.94 -33.26
C TYR A 90 -6.99 -22.16 -32.00
N GLY A 91 -7.25 -22.73 -30.82
CA GLY A 91 -7.18 -22.04 -29.55
C GLY A 91 -6.19 -22.59 -28.51
N PRO A 92 -4.98 -23.09 -28.83
CA PRO A 92 -3.94 -23.08 -27.82
C PRO A 92 -3.50 -21.62 -27.62
N VAL A 93 -4.34 -20.82 -26.95
CA VAL A 93 -3.85 -19.64 -26.25
C VAL A 93 -2.74 -20.17 -25.35
N ASN A 94 -1.50 -19.74 -25.59
CA ASN A 94 -0.37 -20.18 -24.79
C ASN A 94 -0.47 -19.53 -23.41
N LEU A 95 -1.35 -20.08 -22.57
CA LEU A 95 -1.61 -19.62 -21.21
C LEU A 95 -0.31 -19.61 -20.38
N GLN A 96 0.64 -20.49 -20.69
CA GLN A 96 1.96 -20.48 -20.07
C GLN A 96 2.74 -19.22 -20.44
N ALA A 97 2.76 -18.83 -21.72
CA ALA A 97 3.41 -17.59 -22.15
C ALA A 97 2.73 -16.35 -21.55
N ILE A 98 1.39 -16.35 -21.44
CA ILE A 98 0.64 -15.27 -20.81
C ILE A 98 0.97 -15.18 -19.31
N ASN A 99 0.95 -16.30 -18.59
CA ASN A 99 1.31 -16.34 -17.17
C ASN A 99 2.75 -15.90 -16.93
N PHE A 100 3.67 -16.27 -17.81
CA PHE A 100 5.06 -15.82 -17.75
C PHE A 100 5.18 -14.30 -17.97
N GLN A 101 4.45 -13.74 -18.94
CA GLN A 101 4.41 -12.29 -19.13
C GLN A 101 3.81 -11.57 -17.92
N PHE A 102 2.75 -12.11 -17.32
CA PHE A 102 2.18 -11.54 -16.09
C PHE A 102 3.15 -11.58 -14.92
N ALA A 103 3.91 -12.67 -14.75
CA ALA A 103 4.95 -12.75 -13.72
C ALA A 103 6.02 -11.67 -13.92
N GLN A 104 6.50 -11.46 -15.15
CA GLN A 104 7.46 -10.39 -15.44
C GLN A 104 6.89 -8.98 -15.19
N ILE A 105 5.61 -8.76 -15.49
CA ILE A 105 4.95 -7.49 -15.20
C ILE A 105 4.92 -7.25 -13.69
N ASN A 106 4.56 -8.27 -12.91
CA ASN A 106 4.53 -8.16 -11.44
C ASN A 106 5.91 -7.83 -10.87
N GLU A 107 6.97 -8.51 -11.30
CA GLU A 107 8.34 -8.22 -10.85
C GLU A 107 8.75 -6.76 -11.16
N ARG A 108 8.39 -6.27 -12.34
CA ARG A 108 8.66 -4.87 -12.71
C ARG A 108 7.87 -3.88 -11.85
N LEU A 109 6.63 -4.19 -11.51
CA LEU A 109 5.79 -3.37 -10.65
C LEU A 109 6.33 -3.32 -9.21
N ASP A 110 6.79 -4.46 -8.68
CA ASP A 110 7.44 -4.52 -7.36
C ASP A 110 8.73 -3.70 -7.34
N GLY A 111 9.53 -3.75 -8.41
CA GLY A 111 10.71 -2.91 -8.58
C GLY A 111 10.38 -1.42 -8.58
N ILE A 112 9.31 -1.01 -9.29
CA ILE A 112 8.83 0.38 -9.29
C ILE A 112 8.41 0.81 -7.89
N ASN A 113 7.64 -0.02 -7.17
CA ASN A 113 7.22 0.28 -5.80
C ASN A 113 8.42 0.50 -4.88
N GLY A 114 9.44 -0.36 -4.97
CA GLY A 114 10.69 -0.20 -4.21
C GLY A 114 11.39 1.13 -4.51
N HIS A 115 11.46 1.53 -5.78
CA HIS A 115 12.04 2.82 -6.17
C HIS A 115 11.24 4.01 -5.66
N LEU A 116 9.91 3.96 -5.71
CA LEU A 116 9.03 5.03 -5.21
C LEU A 116 9.19 5.21 -3.69
N CYS A 117 9.18 4.12 -2.92
CA CYS A 117 9.47 4.18 -1.48
C CYS A 117 10.85 4.79 -1.20
N GLY A 118 11.85 4.48 -2.03
CA GLY A 118 13.18 5.09 -1.93
C GLY A 118 13.20 6.59 -2.21
N ILE A 119 12.35 7.07 -3.13
CA ILE A 119 12.18 8.49 -3.43
C ILE A 119 11.49 9.22 -2.27
N ASP A 120 10.40 8.67 -1.74
CA ASP A 120 9.65 9.29 -0.63
C ASP A 120 10.55 9.51 0.59
N ASN A 121 11.30 8.48 0.99
CA ASN A 121 12.26 8.59 2.10
C ASN A 121 13.32 9.68 1.86
N ARG A 122 13.77 9.87 0.61
CA ARG A 122 14.75 10.93 0.28
C ARG A 122 14.12 12.31 0.36
N LEU A 123 12.86 12.45 -0.07
CA LEU A 123 12.12 13.71 -0.01
C LEU A 123 11.85 14.11 1.45
N ASP A 124 11.40 13.18 2.30
CA ASP A 124 11.19 13.45 3.73
C ASP A 124 12.47 13.94 4.43
N ASN A 125 13.61 13.32 4.11
CA ASN A 125 14.92 13.73 4.62
C ASN A 125 15.35 15.12 4.10
N MET A 126 15.03 15.44 2.85
CA MET A 126 15.28 16.76 2.27
C MET A 126 14.43 17.82 2.95
N ASP A 127 13.14 17.57 3.16
CA ASP A 127 12.24 18.50 3.84
C ASP A 127 12.70 18.77 5.28
N ALA A 128 13.05 17.73 6.03
CA ALA A 128 13.62 17.88 7.38
C ALA A 128 14.92 18.72 7.36
N SER A 129 15.78 18.51 6.36
CA SER A 129 17.03 19.26 6.19
C SER A 129 16.77 20.73 5.85
N ILE A 130 15.78 21.03 5.00
CA ILE A 130 15.40 22.40 4.62
C ILE A 130 14.84 23.16 5.82
N VAL A 131 13.98 22.53 6.62
CA VAL A 131 13.44 23.13 7.84
C VAL A 131 14.57 23.48 8.82
N ARG A 132 15.54 22.59 9.00
CA ARG A 132 16.72 22.86 9.85
C ARG A 132 17.59 23.99 9.30
N LEU A 133 17.92 23.99 8.01
CA LEU A 133 18.71 25.05 7.37
C LEU A 133 18.03 26.42 7.46
N THR A 134 16.70 26.45 7.34
CA THR A 134 15.91 27.67 7.52
C THR A 134 16.05 28.18 8.95
N ALA A 135 15.96 27.29 9.95
CA ALA A 135 16.16 27.64 11.35
C ALA A 135 17.58 28.16 11.63
N GLU A 136 18.60 27.50 11.09
CA GLU A 136 20.00 27.93 11.20
C GLU A 136 20.23 29.32 10.57
N THR A 137 19.63 29.57 9.40
CA THR A 137 19.71 30.89 8.74
C THR A 137 19.06 31.98 9.58
N CYS A 138 17.89 31.70 10.16
CA CYS A 138 17.24 32.60 11.11
C CYS A 138 18.10 32.83 12.37
N ASN A 139 18.76 31.78 12.86
CA ASN A 139 19.65 31.85 14.01
C ASN A 139 20.88 32.69 13.72
N SER A 140 21.54 32.55 12.57
CA SER A 140 22.68 33.40 12.20
C SER A 140 22.30 34.89 12.26
N ARG A 141 21.10 35.25 11.78
CA ARG A 141 20.60 36.63 11.88
C ARG A 141 20.34 37.07 13.32
N ALA A 142 19.79 36.18 14.16
CA ALA A 142 19.55 36.44 15.58
C ALA A 142 20.86 36.59 16.36
N ILE A 143 21.85 35.75 16.08
CA ILE A 143 23.19 35.78 16.66
C ILE A 143 23.89 37.10 16.32
N THR A 144 23.94 37.51 15.05
CA THR A 144 24.52 38.81 14.66
C THR A 144 23.84 39.97 15.40
N HIS A 145 22.51 39.93 15.52
CA HIS A 145 21.78 40.93 16.30
C HIS A 145 22.16 40.92 17.79
N ASN A 146 22.30 39.73 18.39
CA ASN A 146 22.61 39.55 19.80
C ASN A 146 24.06 39.98 20.12
N GLN A 147 25.02 39.65 19.26
CA GLN A 147 26.42 40.06 19.36
C GLN A 147 26.57 41.58 19.32
N ALA A 148 25.86 42.26 18.41
CA ALA A 148 25.93 43.72 18.27
C ALA A 148 25.34 44.50 19.47
N ARG A 149 24.68 43.83 20.40
CA ARG A 149 23.83 44.45 21.43
C ARG A 149 24.14 43.96 22.85
N VAL A 150 25.42 43.85 23.19
CA VAL A 150 25.91 43.50 24.54
C VAL A 150 25.15 44.30 25.60
N GLY A 151 24.43 43.60 26.50
CA GLY A 151 23.66 44.20 27.60
C GLY A 151 22.24 44.69 27.27
N LYS A 152 21.71 44.43 26.06
CA LYS A 152 20.33 44.78 25.66
C LYS A 152 19.44 43.55 25.49
N LYS A 153 18.25 43.74 24.92
CA LYS A 153 17.25 42.69 24.67
C LYS A 153 17.77 41.67 23.65
N TYR A 154 17.95 40.42 24.09
CA TYR A 154 18.30 39.29 23.23
C TYR A 154 17.10 38.85 22.39
N ARG A 155 17.38 38.25 21.23
CA ARG A 155 16.42 37.49 20.44
C ARG A 155 16.61 36.00 20.71
N PRO A 156 15.53 35.22 20.83
CA PRO A 156 15.66 33.78 20.92
C PRO A 156 16.20 33.21 19.61
N LEU A 157 16.87 32.07 19.72
CA LEU A 157 17.16 31.22 18.57
C LEU A 157 15.95 30.33 18.28
N GLN A 158 15.83 29.89 17.06
CA GLN A 158 14.95 28.81 16.65
C GLN A 158 15.61 27.46 16.97
N LYS A 159 14.79 26.48 17.31
CA LYS A 159 15.23 25.11 17.59
C LYS A 159 15.80 24.46 16.32
N THR A 160 16.97 23.82 16.43
CA THR A 160 17.64 23.12 15.31
C THR A 160 17.78 21.62 15.54
N ILE A 161 17.69 21.17 16.80
CA ILE A 161 17.81 19.76 17.20
C ILE A 161 16.41 19.22 17.51
N ALA A 162 16.02 18.10 16.90
CA ALA A 162 14.75 17.43 17.17
C ALA A 162 14.66 16.91 18.63
N GLY A 163 13.43 16.61 19.10
CA GLY A 163 13.21 16.07 20.44
C GLY A 163 13.23 17.14 21.54
N HIS A 164 13.45 16.74 22.80
CA HIS A 164 13.53 17.64 23.95
C HIS A 164 14.69 17.25 24.87
N GLY A 165 15.29 18.23 25.53
CA GLY A 165 16.45 18.06 26.40
C GLY A 165 16.14 17.71 27.84
N LEU A 166 15.07 16.94 28.13
CA LEU A 166 14.69 16.66 29.54
C LEU A 166 15.81 15.95 30.29
N ALA A 167 16.40 14.91 29.69
CA ALA A 167 17.51 14.19 30.30
C ALA A 167 18.73 15.10 30.52
N LEU A 168 19.01 16.02 29.58
CA LEU A 168 20.09 17.00 29.71
C LEU A 168 19.82 17.98 30.85
N ALA A 169 18.58 18.47 30.97
CA ALA A 169 18.18 19.39 32.02
C ALA A 169 18.24 18.72 33.40
N GLN A 170 17.74 17.49 33.52
CA GLN A 170 17.82 16.69 34.76
C GLN A 170 19.26 16.44 35.18
N ALA A 171 20.14 16.09 34.25
CA ALA A 171 21.57 15.92 34.54
C ALA A 171 22.21 17.23 35.03
N CYS A 172 21.81 18.38 34.48
CA CYS A 172 22.29 19.69 34.92
C CYS A 172 21.63 20.18 36.22
N ALA A 173 20.49 19.63 36.64
CA ALA A 173 19.67 20.04 37.78
C ALA A 173 19.93 19.27 39.07
N HIS A 174 20.94 18.41 39.10
CA HIS A 174 21.17 17.40 40.13
C HIS A 174 20.94 17.87 41.59
N ASP A 175 21.23 19.12 41.92
CA ASP A 175 21.11 19.67 43.29
C ASP A 175 19.85 20.54 43.54
N ASP A 176 19.10 20.93 42.50
CA ASP A 176 18.13 22.03 42.58
C ASP A 176 16.70 21.61 42.98
N ASN A 177 16.45 20.32 43.21
CA ASN A 177 15.15 19.74 43.60
C ASN A 177 13.94 20.32 42.81
N LEU A 178 14.11 20.41 41.49
CA LEU A 178 13.12 20.93 40.55
C LEU A 178 12.33 19.80 39.88
N ASP A 179 11.02 19.96 39.82
CA ASP A 179 10.13 19.07 39.06
C ASP A 179 10.12 19.49 37.59
N LEU A 180 11.00 18.86 36.79
CA LEU A 180 11.14 19.13 35.36
C LEU A 180 10.28 18.15 34.54
N ALA A 181 9.45 18.68 33.65
CA ALA A 181 8.58 17.89 32.78
C ALA A 181 8.94 18.05 31.30
N ALA A 182 8.70 16.99 30.51
CA ALA A 182 8.82 17.06 29.06
C ALA A 182 7.67 17.92 28.48
N PRO A 183 7.94 18.75 27.47
CA PRO A 183 6.92 19.55 26.82
C PRO A 183 6.00 18.65 26.00
N VAL A 184 4.70 18.87 26.15
CA VAL A 184 3.65 18.20 25.36
C VAL A 184 2.81 19.30 24.68
N PRO A 185 2.87 19.44 23.34
CA PRO A 185 3.64 18.63 22.37
C PRO A 185 5.15 18.96 22.35
N VAL A 186 5.95 18.04 21.81
CA VAL A 186 7.40 18.25 21.60
C VAL A 186 7.61 19.42 20.62
N PRO A 187 8.46 20.42 20.95
CA PRO A 187 8.69 21.55 20.06
C PRO A 187 9.30 21.13 18.71
N ASN A 188 8.72 21.66 17.64
CA ASN A 188 9.22 21.44 16.28
C ASN A 188 10.52 22.23 16.02
N ILE A 189 11.37 21.72 15.11
CA ILE A 189 12.49 22.49 14.56
C ILE A 189 11.93 23.77 13.91
N GLY A 190 12.62 24.89 14.08
CA GLY A 190 12.17 26.22 13.64
C GLY A 190 11.30 26.97 14.65
N ALA A 191 10.78 26.31 15.69
CA ALA A 191 10.02 26.97 16.75
C ALA A 191 10.94 27.86 17.62
N THR A 192 10.34 28.86 18.27
CA THR A 192 11.02 29.66 19.31
C THR A 192 10.50 29.28 20.70
N PRO A 193 11.33 29.39 21.76
CA PRO A 193 10.95 28.95 23.09
C PRO A 193 9.74 29.74 23.63
N PRO A 194 8.68 29.05 24.08
CA PRO A 194 7.60 29.71 24.79
C PRO A 194 8.15 30.30 26.09
N GLY A 195 7.82 31.55 26.39
CA GLY A 195 8.28 32.21 27.63
C GLY A 195 9.68 32.81 27.58
N PHE A 196 10.33 32.92 26.41
CA PHE A 196 11.64 33.56 26.31
C PHE A 196 11.62 35.01 26.82
N VAL A 197 12.47 35.31 27.81
CA VAL A 197 12.63 36.65 28.37
C VAL A 197 13.84 37.32 27.72
N ALA A 198 13.64 38.45 27.02
CA ALA A 198 14.74 39.10 26.30
C ALA A 198 15.86 39.64 27.22
N ARG A 199 15.62 39.76 28.53
CA ARG A 199 16.58 40.21 29.54
C ARG A 199 17.04 39.00 30.36
N LEU A 200 18.20 38.45 30.04
CA LEU A 200 18.71 37.21 30.64
C LEU A 200 18.96 37.33 32.16
N GLN A 201 19.19 38.54 32.67
CA GLN A 201 19.32 38.78 34.11
C GLN A 201 18.04 38.49 34.92
N ASN A 202 16.89 38.35 34.24
CA ASN A 202 15.62 38.00 34.88
C ASN A 202 15.40 36.48 34.94
N TYR A 203 16.31 35.67 34.39
CA TYR A 203 16.21 34.21 34.45
C TYR A 203 16.58 33.71 35.84
N ARG A 204 15.86 32.67 36.26
CA ARG A 204 16.07 31.77 37.38
C ARG A 204 16.54 30.43 36.84
N HIS A 205 17.00 29.56 37.72
CA HIS A 205 17.45 28.21 37.36
C HIS A 205 16.39 27.44 36.56
N ALA A 206 15.12 27.48 36.99
CA ALA A 206 14.00 26.85 36.31
C ALA A 206 13.85 27.29 34.85
N GLU A 207 13.90 28.60 34.56
CA GLU A 207 13.77 29.10 33.18
C GLU A 207 14.96 28.69 32.30
N ILE A 208 16.17 28.54 32.86
CA ILE A 208 17.33 28.01 32.10
C ILE A 208 17.10 26.54 31.76
N TYR A 209 16.57 25.74 32.68
CA TYR A 209 16.25 24.34 32.42
C TYR A 209 15.15 24.19 31.37
N GLU A 210 14.13 25.04 31.40
CA GLU A 210 13.12 25.10 30.32
C GLU A 210 13.77 25.39 28.97
N MET A 211 14.80 26.24 28.91
CA MET A 211 15.55 26.46 27.66
C MET A 211 16.34 25.22 27.25
N ILE A 212 17.00 24.51 28.17
CA ILE A 212 17.71 23.24 27.86
C ILE A 212 16.73 22.22 27.28
N ILE A 213 15.57 22.08 27.93
CA ILE A 213 14.50 21.18 27.49
C ILE A 213 14.02 21.57 26.09
N PHE A 214 13.79 22.86 25.85
CA PHE A 214 13.33 23.36 24.56
C PHE A 214 14.36 23.17 23.45
N TYR A 215 15.61 23.60 23.63
CA TYR A 215 16.64 23.54 22.58
C TYR A 215 17.21 22.14 22.38
N ASN A 216 17.04 21.24 23.36
CA ASN A 216 17.72 19.95 23.42
C ASN A 216 19.26 20.11 23.40
N ASP A 217 19.75 21.07 24.18
CA ASP A 217 21.17 21.42 24.32
C ASP A 217 21.41 21.91 25.76
N ASN A 218 22.51 21.49 26.40
CA ASN A 218 22.85 21.90 27.76
C ASN A 218 23.63 23.23 27.82
N PHE A 219 23.95 23.85 26.69
CA PHE A 219 24.72 25.08 26.58
C PHE A 219 26.13 24.99 27.20
N GLY A 220 26.64 23.77 27.39
CA GLY A 220 27.87 23.49 28.13
C GLY A 220 27.74 23.66 29.66
N ILE A 221 26.51 23.73 30.20
CA ILE A 221 26.26 23.67 31.65
C ILE A 221 26.58 22.25 32.13
N VAL A 222 27.34 22.15 33.22
CA VAL A 222 27.78 20.87 33.79
C VAL A 222 27.32 20.72 35.24
N PRO A 223 27.20 19.48 35.75
CA PRO A 223 26.99 19.26 37.18
C PRO A 223 28.08 19.97 37.99
N GLY A 224 27.69 20.82 38.96
CA GLY A 224 28.59 21.66 39.75
C GLY A 224 28.56 23.16 39.39
N ASP A 225 27.93 23.55 38.28
CA ASP A 225 27.58 24.96 38.04
C ASP A 225 26.41 25.37 38.94
N THR A 226 26.64 25.63 40.22
CA THR A 226 25.56 25.98 41.17
C THR A 226 25.15 27.46 41.09
N SER A 227 26.04 28.34 40.60
CA SER A 227 25.76 29.77 40.46
C SER A 227 24.87 30.05 39.24
N LEU A 228 23.78 30.77 39.48
CA LEU A 228 22.87 31.26 38.44
C LEU A 228 23.62 32.09 37.39
N ASP A 229 24.51 32.98 37.79
CA ASP A 229 25.28 33.84 36.89
C ASP A 229 26.12 33.03 35.90
N LYS A 230 26.76 31.94 36.36
CA LYS A 230 27.53 31.05 35.48
C LYS A 230 26.65 30.38 34.43
N ARG A 231 25.45 29.92 34.81
CA ARG A 231 24.51 29.29 33.86
C ARG A 231 23.94 30.31 32.88
N VAL A 232 23.59 31.51 33.36
CA VAL A 232 23.15 32.64 32.52
C VAL A 232 24.25 33.03 31.54
N ASP A 233 25.50 33.08 31.95
CA ASP A 233 26.64 33.39 31.08
C ASP A 233 26.85 32.31 30.00
N LYS A 234 26.70 31.03 30.33
CA LYS A 234 26.76 29.92 29.36
C LYS A 234 25.59 29.99 28.36
N PHE A 235 24.38 30.24 28.84
CA PHE A 235 23.23 30.43 27.96
C PHE A 235 23.36 31.67 27.08
N ARG A 236 23.91 32.77 27.63
CA ARG A 236 24.24 33.99 26.85
C ARG A 236 25.22 33.66 25.74
N LYS A 237 26.28 32.90 26.03
CA LYS A 237 27.26 32.46 25.02
C LYS A 237 26.56 31.70 23.90
N PHE A 238 25.71 30.72 24.22
CA PHE A 238 24.90 30.00 23.23
C PHE A 238 24.07 30.93 22.33
N LEU A 239 23.43 31.96 22.88
CA LEU A 239 22.64 32.93 22.09
C LEU A 239 23.48 33.87 21.19
N THR A 240 24.81 33.81 21.30
CA THR A 240 25.75 34.72 20.61
C THR A 240 26.85 34.00 19.84
N MET A 241 26.92 32.67 19.89
CA MET A 241 27.82 31.85 19.09
C MET A 241 27.10 31.38 17.84
#